data_AF-A0A1I4SZW9-F1
#
_entry.id   AF-A0A1I4SZW9-F1
#
_cell.length_a   1.000
_cell.length_b   1.000
_cell.length_c   1.000
_cell.angle_alpha   90.00
_cell.angle_beta   90.00
_cell.angle_gamma   90.00
#
_symmetry.space_group_name_H-M   'P 1'
#
loop_
_entity.id
_entity.type
_entity.pdbx_description
1 polymer ?
#
loop_
_entity_poly.entity_id
_entity_poly.type
_entity_poly.pdbx_seq_one_letter_code
_entity_poly.pdbx_strand_id
1 'polypeptide(L)'
;MVDLTGYRLTFDDEFNTRSISLTGAGTTYADTRAEWRTTDDRSDIGFGRSSFVDPSSGYDPFSLQNGALSITAVPDRTPYGYPGSWESGLITTQGNFSQTYGYFEIRADFSNDSNAWDAFWLLPNQQSAQSSSINGHQELDVVEHYGNNDKGVYSTIHTTDPQNGIPWQTNRQVYSEMTNPSGYHTYGVNWQADKISFYVDG
;
A
#
# COMPACT_ATOMS: atom_id res chain seq x y z
N MET A 1 -10.57 -19.01 7.27
CA MET A 1 -10.08 -18.32 8.48
C MET A 1 -8.70 -18.86 8.82
N VAL A 2 -7.69 -18.00 8.83
CA VAL A 2 -6.31 -18.36 9.15
C VAL A 2 -6.21 -18.78 10.62
N ASP A 3 -5.51 -19.89 10.91
CA ASP A 3 -5.21 -20.28 12.28
C ASP A 3 -4.10 -19.40 12.85
N LEU A 4 -4.48 -18.49 13.74
CA LEU A 4 -3.58 -17.57 14.44
C LEU A 4 -3.17 -18.07 15.82
N THR A 5 -3.39 -19.35 16.13
CA THR A 5 -2.92 -19.95 17.39
C THR A 5 -1.41 -19.76 17.53
N GLY A 6 -1.00 -19.13 18.63
CA GLY A 6 0.41 -18.85 18.90
C GLY A 6 0.92 -17.51 18.33
N TYR A 7 0.12 -16.80 17.55
CA TYR A 7 0.39 -15.41 17.22
C TYR A 7 0.02 -14.50 18.39
N ARG A 8 0.70 -13.35 18.46
CA ARG A 8 0.40 -12.27 19.41
C ARG A 8 0.22 -10.99 18.61
N LEU A 9 -0.88 -10.28 18.84
CA LEU A 9 -1.08 -8.95 18.27
C LEU A 9 0.02 -8.00 18.76
N THR A 10 0.72 -7.40 17.82
CA THR A 10 1.84 -6.47 18.06
C THR A 10 1.52 -5.05 17.62
N PHE A 11 0.56 -4.90 16.72
CA PHE A 11 0.09 -3.63 16.16
C PHE A 11 -1.31 -3.81 15.60
N ASP A 12 -2.17 -2.83 15.84
CA ASP A 12 -3.49 -2.68 15.23
C ASP A 12 -3.83 -1.19 15.13
N ASP A 13 -4.71 -0.86 14.19
CA ASP A 13 -5.43 0.40 14.19
C ASP A 13 -6.86 0.14 13.69
N GLU A 14 -7.81 0.22 14.61
CA GLU A 14 -9.24 0.07 14.33
C GLU A 14 -9.89 1.36 13.81
N PHE A 15 -9.08 2.39 13.50
CA PHE A 15 -9.50 3.68 12.96
C PHE A 15 -10.63 4.36 13.75
N ASN A 16 -10.61 4.18 15.09
CA ASN A 16 -11.54 4.84 16.01
C ASN A 16 -11.14 6.30 16.30
N THR A 17 -9.89 6.68 16.01
CA THR A 17 -9.37 8.04 16.19
C THR A 17 -8.32 8.34 15.13
N ARG A 18 -8.33 9.56 14.57
CA ARG A 18 -7.41 9.92 13.48
C ARG A 18 -6.00 10.09 14.05
N SER A 19 -5.06 9.33 13.52
CA SER A 19 -3.64 9.32 13.93
C SER A 19 -2.73 9.44 12.71
N ILE A 20 -2.87 10.54 11.97
CA ILE A 20 -2.16 10.81 10.71
C ILE A 20 -1.56 12.23 10.75
N SER A 21 -0.27 12.35 10.46
CA SER A 21 0.43 13.63 10.27
C SER A 21 1.40 13.54 9.09
N LEU A 22 1.85 14.67 8.54
CA LEU A 22 2.77 14.70 7.40
C LEU A 22 4.05 13.87 7.65
N THR A 23 4.65 14.02 8.82
CA THR A 23 5.95 13.39 9.14
C THR A 23 5.81 12.11 9.97
N GLY A 24 4.61 11.77 10.41
CA GLY A 24 4.39 10.69 11.39
C GLY A 24 4.72 11.08 12.83
N ALA A 25 5.20 12.30 13.10
CA ALA A 25 5.61 12.71 14.43
C ALA A 25 4.42 12.77 15.41
N GLY A 26 4.45 11.89 16.43
CA GLY A 26 3.38 11.79 17.42
C GLY A 26 2.09 11.13 16.91
N THR A 27 2.14 10.49 15.74
CA THR A 27 1.01 9.79 15.13
C THR A 27 1.38 8.37 14.73
N THR A 28 0.38 7.53 14.47
CA THR A 28 0.56 6.16 13.98
C THR A 28 1.13 6.18 12.57
N TYR A 29 0.53 7.02 11.72
CA TYR A 29 0.85 7.10 10.31
C TYR A 29 1.49 8.42 9.94
N ALA A 30 2.43 8.33 9.00
CA ALA A 30 2.91 9.44 8.20
C ALA A 30 2.14 9.48 6.88
N ASP A 31 1.71 10.68 6.49
CA ASP A 31 1.27 11.02 5.13
C ASP A 31 2.47 11.54 4.34
N THR A 32 3.51 10.69 4.25
CA THR A 32 4.78 11.00 3.59
C THR A 32 4.99 10.09 2.39
N ARG A 33 5.75 10.56 1.41
CA ARG A 33 5.97 9.87 0.13
C ARG A 33 7.46 9.61 -0.05
N ALA A 34 7.81 8.42 -0.54
CA ALA A 34 9.21 8.05 -0.74
C ALA A 34 9.86 8.99 -1.79
N GLU A 35 10.90 9.71 -1.37
CA GLU A 35 11.55 10.86 -2.03
C GLU A 35 12.23 10.55 -3.39
N TRP A 36 12.01 9.39 -4.01
CA TRP A 36 12.83 8.88 -5.12
C TRP A 36 12.63 9.58 -6.48
N ARG A 37 11.79 10.62 -6.56
CA ARG A 37 11.62 11.47 -7.76
C ARG A 37 11.86 12.96 -7.50
N THR A 38 12.89 13.29 -6.72
CA THR A 38 13.33 14.68 -6.42
C THR A 38 13.81 15.52 -7.61
N THR A 39 13.55 15.15 -8.87
CA THR A 39 13.90 16.01 -10.02
C THR A 39 12.77 16.91 -10.48
N ASP A 40 11.59 16.79 -9.89
CA ASP A 40 10.49 17.72 -10.08
C ASP A 40 9.91 18.07 -8.71
N ASP A 41 10.27 19.24 -8.23
CA ASP A 41 9.79 19.90 -7.02
C ASP A 41 8.27 20.23 -7.07
N ARG A 42 7.57 19.82 -8.13
CA ARG A 42 6.15 20.12 -8.41
C ARG A 42 5.36 18.96 -9.01
N SER A 43 5.97 17.84 -9.40
CA SER A 43 5.23 16.62 -9.77
C SER A 43 5.02 15.76 -8.55
N ASP A 44 3.92 16.06 -7.91
CA ASP A 44 3.01 15.14 -7.25
C ASP A 44 3.35 13.64 -7.48
N ILE A 45 3.94 13.04 -6.44
CA ILE A 45 4.43 11.66 -6.43
C ILE A 45 3.21 10.73 -6.47
N GLY A 46 2.93 10.15 -7.62
CA GLY A 46 2.01 9.03 -7.76
C GLY A 46 2.52 8.00 -8.78
N PHE A 47 1.92 6.81 -8.74
CA PHE A 47 2.18 5.76 -9.70
C PHE A 47 1.43 6.08 -11.00
N GLY A 48 2.13 6.70 -11.96
CA GLY A 48 1.54 7.11 -13.23
C GLY A 48 1.31 8.62 -13.31
N ARG A 49 0.11 9.02 -13.76
CA ARG A 49 -0.28 10.44 -13.98
C ARG A 49 -1.10 11.04 -12.85
N SER A 50 -1.75 10.21 -12.05
CA SER A 50 -2.45 10.62 -10.84
C SER A 50 -1.47 10.67 -9.68
N SER A 51 -1.84 11.40 -8.64
CA SER A 51 -0.98 11.69 -7.51
C SER A 51 -1.62 11.31 -6.18
N PHE A 52 -0.79 11.10 -5.17
CA PHE A 52 -1.24 11.30 -3.80
C PHE A 52 -1.25 12.82 -3.55
N VAL A 53 -1.96 13.37 -2.56
CA VAL A 53 -1.88 14.79 -2.21
C VAL A 53 -1.05 15.00 -0.96
N ASP A 54 -0.40 16.15 -0.86
CA ASP A 54 0.24 16.58 0.38
C ASP A 54 -0.67 17.61 1.08
N PRO A 55 -0.51 17.86 2.39
CA PRO A 55 -1.38 18.80 3.12
C PRO A 55 -1.41 20.23 2.57
N SER A 56 -0.37 20.66 1.84
CA SER A 56 -0.30 21.97 1.18
C SER A 56 -1.18 22.08 -0.07
N SER A 57 -1.66 20.95 -0.62
CA SER A 57 -2.69 20.94 -1.69
C SER A 57 -4.01 21.58 -1.24
N GLY A 58 -4.26 21.66 0.09
CA GLY A 58 -5.51 22.12 0.66
C GLY A 58 -6.64 21.09 0.62
N TYR A 59 -6.35 19.85 0.18
CA TYR A 59 -7.26 18.71 0.22
C TYR A 59 -6.74 17.67 1.23
N ASP A 60 -7.61 17.24 2.15
CA ASP A 60 -7.34 16.10 3.04
C ASP A 60 -8.12 14.89 2.50
N PRO A 61 -7.44 13.86 1.96
CA PRO A 61 -8.09 12.69 1.38
C PRO A 61 -8.57 11.70 2.45
N PHE A 62 -8.27 11.95 3.73
CA PHE A 62 -8.51 11.02 4.83
C PHE A 62 -9.72 11.45 5.67
N SER A 63 -10.70 10.57 5.81
CA SER A 63 -11.79 10.74 6.76
C SER A 63 -12.04 9.49 7.57
N LEU A 64 -12.46 9.66 8.83
CA LEU A 64 -12.80 8.54 9.70
C LEU A 64 -14.30 8.55 9.99
N GLN A 65 -14.93 7.39 9.81
CA GLN A 65 -16.33 7.21 10.13
C GLN A 65 -16.56 5.78 10.62
N ASN A 66 -17.21 5.63 11.78
CA ASN A 66 -17.63 4.34 12.34
C ASN A 66 -16.52 3.28 12.44
N GLY A 67 -15.31 3.66 12.84
CA GLY A 67 -14.17 2.73 12.95
C GLY A 67 -13.58 2.31 11.61
N ALA A 68 -13.72 3.15 10.58
CA ALA A 68 -13.10 2.94 9.28
C ALA A 68 -12.44 4.23 8.79
N LEU A 69 -11.24 4.08 8.22
CA LEU A 69 -10.59 5.10 7.41
C LEU A 69 -11.12 5.01 5.97
N SER A 70 -11.54 6.15 5.42
CA SER A 70 -11.76 6.32 3.99
C SER A 70 -10.65 7.16 3.39
N ILE A 71 -10.08 6.68 2.29
CA ILE A 71 -9.12 7.38 1.44
C ILE A 71 -9.82 7.71 0.13
N THR A 72 -10.02 8.99 -0.16
CA THR A 72 -10.86 9.43 -1.29
C THR A 72 -10.05 10.07 -2.40
N ALA A 73 -10.14 9.50 -3.60
CA ALA A 73 -9.64 10.12 -4.81
C ALA A 73 -10.62 11.17 -5.34
N VAL A 74 -10.10 12.32 -5.80
CA VAL A 74 -10.87 13.37 -6.47
C VAL A 74 -10.16 13.82 -7.75
N PRO A 75 -10.85 14.46 -8.72
CA PRO A 75 -10.16 15.08 -9.83
C PRO A 75 -9.13 16.08 -9.31
N ASP A 76 -7.92 16.02 -9.85
CA ASP A 76 -6.79 16.84 -9.41
C ASP A 76 -7.14 18.32 -9.50
N ARG A 77 -6.93 19.03 -8.39
CA ARG A 77 -7.30 20.46 -8.24
C ARG A 77 -6.06 21.34 -8.15
N THR A 78 -4.89 20.76 -8.22
CA THR A 78 -3.63 21.48 -8.08
C THR A 78 -3.27 22.19 -9.40
N PRO A 79 -2.55 23.33 -9.34
CA PRO A 79 -2.08 24.01 -10.56
C PRO A 79 -1.04 23.21 -11.36
N TYR A 80 -0.48 22.13 -10.80
CA TYR A 80 0.62 21.36 -11.36
C TYR A 80 0.23 19.93 -11.75
N GLY A 81 -0.99 19.54 -11.41
CA GLY A 81 -1.60 18.28 -11.80
C GLY A 81 -1.62 18.05 -13.29
N TYR A 82 -1.48 16.80 -13.71
CA TYR A 82 -1.59 16.45 -15.12
C TYR A 82 -3.05 16.67 -15.59
N PRO A 83 -3.33 17.33 -16.72
CA PRO A 83 -4.72 17.56 -17.13
C PRO A 83 -5.57 16.27 -17.20
N GLY A 84 -6.62 16.21 -16.40
CA GLY A 84 -7.50 15.04 -16.27
C GLY A 84 -6.98 13.94 -15.34
N SER A 85 -5.96 14.22 -14.52
CA SER A 85 -5.52 13.34 -13.43
C SER A 85 -6.46 13.40 -12.23
N TRP A 86 -6.15 12.51 -11.29
CA TRP A 86 -6.79 12.43 -9.99
C TRP A 86 -5.74 12.58 -8.90
N GLU A 87 -6.20 12.97 -7.72
CA GLU A 87 -5.40 13.16 -6.53
C GLU A 87 -6.07 12.36 -5.37
N SER A 88 -5.29 11.63 -4.57
CA SER A 88 -5.78 10.74 -3.49
C SER A 88 -4.83 10.74 -2.28
N GLY A 89 -4.98 9.81 -1.33
CA GLY A 89 -4.13 9.72 -0.14
C GLY A 89 -3.22 8.49 -0.11
N LEU A 90 -2.09 8.61 0.58
CA LEU A 90 -1.21 7.51 0.95
C LEU A 90 -0.82 7.66 2.43
N ILE A 91 -0.91 6.59 3.21
CA ILE A 91 -0.38 6.56 4.57
C ILE A 91 0.62 5.44 4.73
N THR A 92 1.60 5.65 5.60
CA THR A 92 2.66 4.68 5.90
C THR A 92 2.98 4.67 7.39
N THR A 93 3.43 3.52 7.90
CA THR A 93 3.98 3.40 9.25
C THR A 93 5.48 3.63 9.31
N GLN A 94 6.12 4.05 8.20
CA GLN A 94 7.55 4.33 8.13
C GLN A 94 8.01 5.24 9.28
N GLY A 95 9.04 4.81 10.01
CA GLY A 95 9.56 5.54 11.18
C GLY A 95 8.77 5.33 12.47
N ASN A 96 7.58 4.75 12.43
CA ASN A 96 6.70 4.54 13.58
C ASN A 96 6.52 3.06 13.94
N PHE A 97 6.19 2.21 12.97
CA PHE A 97 6.04 0.77 13.16
C PHE A 97 6.63 0.00 11.97
N SER A 98 7.41 -1.04 12.30
CA SER A 98 7.92 -2.00 11.34
C SER A 98 8.07 -3.35 12.02
N GLN A 99 7.78 -4.42 11.29
CA GLN A 99 7.93 -5.77 11.81
C GLN A 99 8.48 -6.69 10.72
N THR A 100 9.42 -7.56 11.12
CA THR A 100 9.89 -8.65 10.28
C THR A 100 9.15 -9.92 10.65
N TYR A 101 8.60 -10.59 9.64
CA TYR A 101 7.75 -11.78 9.76
C TYR A 101 6.45 -11.57 10.56
N GLY A 102 5.52 -12.49 10.37
CA GLY A 102 4.22 -12.50 11.04
C GLY A 102 3.06 -12.49 10.05
N TYR A 103 1.88 -12.25 10.60
CA TYR A 103 0.64 -12.13 9.83
C TYR A 103 0.23 -10.66 9.80
N PHE A 104 0.03 -10.12 8.61
CA PHE A 104 -0.41 -8.75 8.37
C PHE A 104 -1.74 -8.83 7.61
N GLU A 105 -2.76 -8.12 8.07
CA GLU A 105 -4.11 -8.16 7.49
C GLU A 105 -4.71 -6.75 7.47
N ILE A 106 -5.48 -6.46 6.43
CA ILE A 106 -6.39 -5.33 6.35
C ILE A 106 -7.80 -5.85 6.05
N ARG A 107 -8.82 -5.21 6.64
CA ARG A 107 -10.21 -5.34 6.20
C ARG A 107 -10.61 -4.10 5.41
N ALA A 108 -10.82 -4.22 4.11
CA ALA A 108 -11.06 -3.09 3.21
C ALA A 108 -12.19 -3.36 2.22
N ASP A 109 -12.85 -2.29 1.77
CA ASP A 109 -13.78 -2.26 0.64
C ASP A 109 -13.13 -1.38 -0.44
N PHE A 110 -12.76 -1.98 -1.55
CA PHE A 110 -12.02 -1.31 -2.63
C PHE A 110 -12.95 -0.78 -3.72
N SER A 111 -12.53 0.29 -4.38
CA SER A 111 -13.28 0.93 -5.44
C SER A 111 -13.35 0.06 -6.68
N ASN A 112 -14.57 -0.08 -7.22
CA ASN A 112 -14.80 -0.73 -8.51
C ASN A 112 -14.89 0.31 -9.65
N ASP A 113 -14.43 1.54 -9.40
CA ASP A 113 -14.40 2.57 -10.42
C ASP A 113 -13.29 2.30 -11.44
N SER A 114 -13.56 2.68 -12.69
CA SER A 114 -12.62 2.54 -13.78
C SER A 114 -11.31 3.29 -13.48
N ASN A 115 -10.18 2.57 -13.54
CA ASN A 115 -8.82 3.07 -13.28
C ASN A 115 -8.51 3.37 -11.80
N ALA A 116 -9.39 3.00 -10.87
CA ALA A 116 -8.99 2.90 -9.47
C ALA A 116 -7.92 1.82 -9.30
N TRP A 117 -6.91 2.12 -8.49
CA TRP A 117 -5.86 1.21 -8.09
C TRP A 117 -5.67 1.33 -6.59
N ASP A 118 -6.35 0.45 -5.86
CA ASP A 118 -6.28 0.38 -4.41
C ASP A 118 -5.26 -0.68 -3.99
N ALA A 119 -4.47 -0.40 -2.95
CA ALA A 119 -3.42 -1.30 -2.52
C ALA A 119 -3.19 -1.28 -1.01
N PHE A 120 -2.80 -2.44 -0.49
CA PHE A 120 -2.18 -2.59 0.83
C PHE A 120 -0.92 -3.44 0.67
N TRP A 121 0.21 -2.89 1.09
CA TRP A 121 1.53 -3.38 0.72
C TRP A 121 2.57 -3.05 1.80
N LEU A 122 3.68 -3.78 1.78
CA LEU A 122 4.75 -3.70 2.76
C LEU A 122 6.07 -3.35 2.07
N LEU A 123 6.77 -2.36 2.64
CA LEU A 123 8.11 -1.96 2.24
C LEU A 123 9.13 -2.20 3.37
N PRO A 124 10.42 -2.39 3.03
CA PRO A 124 11.48 -2.47 4.02
C PRO A 124 11.65 -1.14 4.75
N ASN A 125 11.76 -1.20 6.09
CA ASN A 125 11.96 -0.01 6.94
C ASN A 125 13.32 0.69 6.70
N GLN A 126 14.30 -0.03 6.15
CA GLN A 126 15.60 0.50 5.77
C GLN A 126 15.89 0.09 4.34
N GLN A 127 16.18 1.05 3.48
CA GLN A 127 16.62 0.73 2.14
C GLN A 127 18.01 0.10 2.20
N SER A 128 18.24 -0.96 1.41
CA SER A 128 19.54 -1.61 1.42
C SER A 128 20.64 -0.61 1.05
N ALA A 129 21.83 -0.74 1.62
CA ALA A 129 22.97 0.10 1.27
C ALA A 129 23.38 0.03 -0.22
N GLN A 130 22.79 -0.90 -0.99
CA GLN A 130 22.98 -1.03 -2.44
C GLN A 130 21.94 -0.28 -3.29
N SER A 131 21.03 0.45 -2.64
CA SER A 131 19.95 1.22 -3.23
C SER A 131 20.38 2.38 -4.15
N SER A 132 21.67 2.72 -4.22
CA SER A 132 22.18 3.65 -5.24
C SER A 132 22.21 3.01 -6.65
N SER A 133 21.84 1.74 -6.75
CA SER A 133 21.58 1.04 -8.00
C SER A 133 20.19 0.40 -7.92
N ILE A 134 19.57 0.18 -9.08
CA ILE A 134 18.43 -0.71 -9.40
C ILE A 134 18.38 -2.07 -8.63
N ASN A 135 19.40 -2.38 -7.84
CA ASN A 135 19.61 -3.58 -7.07
C ASN A 135 19.26 -3.33 -5.59
N GLY A 136 18.03 -3.61 -5.19
CA GLY A 136 17.62 -3.53 -3.79
C GLY A 136 16.13 -3.31 -3.52
N HIS A 137 15.26 -3.36 -4.54
CA HIS A 137 13.82 -3.22 -4.35
C HIS A 137 13.25 -4.52 -3.77
N GLN A 138 12.64 -4.41 -2.60
CA GLN A 138 11.89 -5.47 -1.95
C GLN A 138 10.52 -4.90 -1.62
N GLU A 139 9.48 -5.61 -2.02
CA GLU A 139 8.10 -5.18 -1.88
C GLU A 139 7.21 -6.40 -1.75
N LEU A 140 6.28 -6.35 -0.81
CA LEU A 140 5.22 -7.35 -0.67
C LEU A 140 3.88 -6.64 -0.82
N ASP A 141 3.27 -6.79 -1.98
CA ASP A 141 1.91 -6.33 -2.22
C ASP A 141 0.97 -7.40 -1.69
N VAL A 142 0.40 -7.13 -0.50
CA VAL A 142 -0.57 -8.02 0.13
C VAL A 142 -1.79 -8.12 -0.77
N VAL A 143 -2.24 -6.97 -1.27
CA VAL A 143 -3.33 -6.88 -2.23
C VAL A 143 -3.19 -5.63 -3.10
N GLU A 144 -3.41 -5.81 -4.39
CA GLU A 144 -3.70 -4.77 -5.39
C GLU A 144 -5.05 -5.07 -6.05
N HIS A 145 -5.92 -4.07 -6.11
CA HIS A 145 -7.23 -4.14 -6.78
C HIS A 145 -7.33 -3.11 -7.89
N TYR A 146 -7.73 -3.55 -9.09
CA TYR A 146 -7.88 -2.71 -10.26
C TYR A 146 -9.36 -2.62 -10.65
N GLY A 147 -10.01 -1.49 -10.35
CA GLY A 147 -11.47 -1.37 -10.39
C GLY A 147 -12.13 -1.60 -11.76
N ASN A 148 -11.37 -1.53 -12.87
CA ASN A 148 -11.92 -1.66 -14.22
C ASN A 148 -11.92 -3.09 -14.79
N ASN A 149 -11.24 -4.03 -14.14
CA ASN A 149 -11.18 -5.42 -14.58
C ASN A 149 -10.44 -6.23 -13.53
N ASP A 150 -11.20 -6.84 -12.63
CA ASP A 150 -11.04 -8.24 -12.32
C ASP A 150 -12.15 -8.68 -11.38
N LYS A 151 -12.55 -9.94 -11.50
CA LYS A 151 -13.39 -10.56 -10.48
C LYS A 151 -12.61 -10.77 -9.19
N GLY A 152 -11.46 -10.16 -8.98
CA GLY A 152 -10.49 -10.59 -8.00
C GLY A 152 -9.37 -9.58 -7.81
N VAL A 153 -8.31 -10.03 -7.16
CA VAL A 153 -7.20 -9.17 -6.73
C VAL A 153 -5.86 -9.83 -7.02
N TYR A 154 -4.80 -9.02 -7.00
CA TYR A 154 -3.43 -9.46 -7.18
C TYR A 154 -2.65 -9.37 -5.88
N SER A 155 -1.75 -10.32 -5.67
CA SER A 155 -0.68 -10.21 -4.67
C SER A 155 0.65 -10.40 -5.38
N THR A 156 1.60 -9.53 -5.09
CA THR A 156 2.87 -9.47 -5.82
C THR A 156 4.05 -9.47 -4.85
N ILE A 157 5.10 -10.20 -5.20
CA ILE A 157 6.42 -10.09 -4.57
C ILE A 157 7.34 -9.45 -5.60
N HIS A 158 7.81 -8.23 -5.32
CA HIS A 158 8.90 -7.63 -6.07
C HIS A 158 10.21 -7.90 -5.36
N THR A 159 11.15 -8.52 -6.07
CA THR A 159 12.49 -8.74 -5.55
C THR A 159 13.54 -8.61 -6.64
N THR A 160 14.65 -8.00 -6.27
CA THR A 160 15.85 -7.92 -7.11
C THR A 160 16.96 -8.84 -6.60
N ASP A 161 16.65 -9.78 -5.70
CA ASP A 161 17.66 -10.66 -5.12
C ASP A 161 18.28 -11.58 -6.18
N PRO A 162 19.62 -11.58 -6.32
CA PRO A 162 20.29 -12.46 -7.26
C PRO A 162 20.10 -13.93 -6.86
N GLN A 163 19.32 -14.69 -7.63
CA GLN A 163 19.26 -16.14 -7.54
C GLN A 163 19.98 -16.79 -8.73
N ASN A 164 20.77 -17.83 -8.45
CA ASN A 164 21.49 -18.58 -9.49
C ASN A 164 20.51 -19.14 -10.53
N GLY A 165 20.67 -18.71 -11.79
CA GLY A 165 19.86 -19.19 -12.90
C GLY A 165 18.48 -18.54 -13.04
N ILE A 166 18.18 -17.49 -12.27
CA ILE A 166 16.92 -16.72 -12.37
C ILE A 166 17.25 -15.30 -12.83
N PRO A 167 16.54 -14.73 -13.83
CA PRO A 167 16.74 -13.37 -14.28
C PRO A 167 16.68 -12.37 -13.11
N TRP A 168 17.59 -11.39 -13.12
CA TRP A 168 17.55 -10.26 -12.20
C TRP A 168 16.22 -9.50 -12.38
N GLN A 169 15.57 -9.17 -11.26
CA GLN A 169 14.19 -8.65 -11.17
C GLN A 169 13.13 -9.71 -11.49
N THR A 170 12.64 -10.39 -10.44
CA THR A 170 11.47 -11.27 -10.58
C THR A 170 10.29 -10.69 -9.83
N ASN A 171 9.20 -10.45 -10.56
CA ASN A 171 7.89 -10.30 -9.96
C ASN A 171 7.28 -11.70 -9.86
N ARG A 172 6.83 -12.07 -8.67
CA ARG A 172 6.01 -13.27 -8.47
C ARG A 172 4.61 -12.81 -8.10
N GLN A 173 3.71 -12.91 -9.06
CA GLN A 173 2.34 -12.45 -8.90
C GLN A 173 1.38 -13.64 -8.82
N VAL A 174 0.38 -13.52 -7.96
CA VAL A 174 -0.73 -14.44 -7.83
C VAL A 174 -2.02 -13.65 -8.04
N TYR A 175 -2.91 -14.19 -8.87
CA TYR A 175 -4.27 -13.67 -9.04
C TYR A 175 -5.24 -14.52 -8.23
N SER A 176 -6.09 -13.86 -7.44
CA SER A 176 -7.10 -14.48 -6.59
C SER A 176 -8.49 -14.06 -7.08
N GLU A 177 -9.17 -14.94 -7.82
CA GLU A 177 -10.56 -14.70 -8.23
C GLU A 177 -11.50 -14.73 -7.01
N MET A 178 -12.34 -13.71 -6.92
CA MET A 178 -13.38 -13.54 -5.90
C MET A 178 -14.76 -13.73 -6.53
N THR A 179 -15.68 -14.32 -5.78
CA THR A 179 -17.06 -14.47 -6.27
C THR A 179 -17.79 -13.11 -6.32
N ASN A 180 -17.46 -12.23 -5.38
CA ASN A 180 -17.92 -10.85 -5.31
C ASN A 180 -16.77 -10.01 -4.74
N PRO A 181 -16.21 -9.05 -5.48
CA PRO A 181 -15.18 -8.14 -4.99
C PRO A 181 -15.75 -6.90 -4.28
N SER A 182 -17.07 -6.68 -4.30
CA SER A 182 -17.71 -5.52 -3.69
C SER A 182 -17.97 -5.71 -2.19
N GLY A 183 -17.73 -4.65 -1.41
CA GLY A 183 -17.91 -4.66 0.03
C GLY A 183 -16.61 -5.01 0.75
N TYR A 184 -16.70 -5.10 2.06
CA TYR A 184 -15.52 -5.38 2.87
C TYR A 184 -15.08 -6.84 2.77
N HIS A 185 -13.80 -7.03 2.47
CA HIS A 185 -13.08 -8.29 2.50
C HIS A 185 -11.84 -8.18 3.40
N THR A 186 -11.33 -9.34 3.82
CA THR A 186 -10.04 -9.42 4.54
C THR A 186 -8.95 -9.85 3.58
N TYR A 187 -7.86 -9.10 3.55
CA TYR A 187 -6.70 -9.37 2.72
C TYR A 187 -5.48 -9.48 3.63
N GLY A 188 -4.78 -10.61 3.57
CA GLY A 188 -3.70 -10.88 4.50
C GLY A 188 -2.51 -11.58 3.88
N VAL A 189 -1.35 -11.40 4.50
CA VAL A 189 -0.12 -12.13 4.20
C VAL A 189 0.45 -12.74 5.47
N ASN A 190 0.73 -14.04 5.42
CA ASN A 190 1.57 -14.71 6.40
C ASN A 190 2.99 -14.79 5.84
N TRP A 191 3.86 -13.94 6.37
CA TRP A 191 5.26 -13.86 6.00
C TRP A 191 6.12 -14.57 7.04
N GLN A 192 6.67 -15.72 6.66
CA GLN A 192 7.62 -16.51 7.44
C GLN A 192 9.01 -16.45 6.79
N ALA A 193 10.02 -16.93 7.50
CA ALA A 193 11.40 -16.90 7.02
C ALA A 193 11.62 -17.67 5.70
N ASP A 194 10.84 -18.72 5.46
CA ASP A 194 10.98 -19.63 4.32
C ASP A 194 9.74 -19.67 3.41
N LYS A 195 8.65 -19.01 3.81
CA LYS A 195 7.37 -19.07 3.10
C LYS A 195 6.60 -17.76 3.22
N ILE A 196 6.02 -17.32 2.10
CA ILE A 196 5.04 -16.25 2.04
C ILE A 196 3.73 -16.87 1.55
N SER A 197 2.61 -16.56 2.21
CA SER A 197 1.27 -17.02 1.83
C SER A 197 0.30 -15.86 1.88
N PHE A 198 -0.40 -15.61 0.78
CA PHE A 198 -1.43 -14.58 0.68
C PHE A 198 -2.82 -15.18 0.88
N TYR A 199 -3.75 -14.40 1.41
CA TYR A 199 -5.08 -14.82 1.80
C TYR A 199 -6.11 -13.75 1.41
N VAL A 200 -7.28 -14.22 0.96
CA VAL A 200 -8.50 -13.43 0.78
C VAL A 200 -9.61 -14.14 1.55
N ASP A 201 -10.23 -13.47 2.51
CA ASP A 201 -11.28 -14.02 3.39
C ASP A 201 -10.91 -15.27 4.21
N GLY A 202 -9.60 -15.42 4.46
CA GLY A 202 -9.03 -16.36 5.43
C GLY A 202 -8.69 -17.73 4.88
#